data_AF-A0A946SWC2-F1
#
_entry.id   AF-A0A946SWC2-F1
#
_cell.length_a   1.000
_cell.length_b   1.000
_cell.length_c   1.000
_cell.angle_alpha   90.00
_cell.angle_beta   90.00
_cell.angle_gamma   90.00
#
_symmetry.space_group_name_H-M   'P 1'
#
loop_
_entity.id
_entity.type
_entity.pdbx_description
1 polymer ?
#
loop_
_entity_poly.entity_id
_entity_poly.type
_entity_poly.pdbx_seq_one_letter_code
_entity_poly.pdbx_strand_id
1 'polypeptide(L)'
;MDVPEAAILQWVFLAGLVANALLVAVETRGKHSRHVTMAIADLIQGGQQELFKIWVFAGVAAPFALLLVALLLGDNGTIPAALAGVSALGGLLAYENAYVRAGQSVPLS
;
A
#
# COMPACT_ATOMS: atom_id res chain seq x y z
N MET A 1 25.09 -12.35 16.55
CA MET A 1 23.73 -12.37 15.97
C MET A 1 23.93 -12.51 14.48
N ASP A 2 23.46 -13.61 13.88
CA ASP A 2 23.43 -13.73 12.42
C ASP A 2 22.37 -12.76 11.89
N VAL A 3 22.83 -11.73 11.18
CA VAL A 3 21.95 -10.77 10.52
C VAL A 3 21.31 -11.49 9.35
N PRO A 4 19.97 -11.46 9.20
CA PRO A 4 19.32 -12.07 8.05
C PRO A 4 19.92 -11.55 6.75
N GLU A 5 20.14 -12.44 5.79
CA GLU A 5 20.68 -12.07 4.49
C GLU A 5 19.79 -11.01 3.83
N ALA A 6 20.38 -9.94 3.30
CA ALA A 6 19.64 -8.80 2.78
C ALA A 6 18.61 -9.19 1.71
N ALA A 7 18.91 -10.22 0.91
CA ALA A 7 17.97 -10.80 -0.05
C ALA A 7 16.69 -11.34 0.63
N ILE A 8 16.81 -12.02 1.78
CA ILE A 8 15.67 -12.54 2.54
C ILE A 8 14.78 -11.40 3.01
N LEU A 9 15.38 -10.32 3.52
CA LEU A 9 14.63 -9.13 3.96
C LEU A 9 13.88 -8.48 2.80
N GLN A 10 14.50 -8.36 1.62
CA GLN A 10 13.84 -7.82 0.42
C GLN A 10 12.66 -8.71 -0.02
N TRP A 11 12.80 -10.04 0.01
CA TRP A 11 11.70 -10.97 -0.28
C TRP A 11 10.55 -10.87 0.72
N VAL A 12 10.86 -10.82 2.02
CA VAL A 12 9.84 -10.64 3.08
C VAL A 12 9.11 -9.32 2.90
N PHE A 13 9.82 -8.24 2.57
CA PHE A 13 9.21 -6.95 2.30
C PHE A 13 8.28 -7.05 1.07
N LEU A 14 8.74 -7.63 -0.04
CA LEU A 14 7.92 -7.79 -1.25
C LEU A 14 6.66 -8.63 -0.97
N ALA A 15 6.78 -9.71 -0.18
CA ALA A 15 5.63 -10.52 0.24
C ALA A 15 4.64 -9.72 1.10
N GLY A 16 5.12 -8.94 2.06
CA GLY A 16 4.29 -8.07 2.89
C GLY A 16 3.57 -7.00 2.09
N LEU A 17 4.24 -6.42 1.09
CA LEU A 17 3.68 -5.43 0.17
C LEU A 17 2.53 -6.02 -0.65
N VAL A 18 2.74 -7.21 -1.23
CA VAL A 18 1.71 -7.94 -1.98
C VAL A 18 0.54 -8.30 -1.06
N ALA A 19 0.81 -8.80 0.15
CA ALA A 19 -0.24 -9.11 1.11
C ALA A 19 -1.08 -7.87 1.48
N ASN A 20 -0.45 -6.72 1.72
CA ASN A 20 -1.17 -5.47 2.00
C ASN A 20 -2.06 -5.04 0.83
N ALA A 21 -1.53 -5.04 -0.40
CA ALA A 21 -2.29 -4.72 -1.60
C ALA A 21 -3.49 -5.68 -1.79
N LEU A 22 -3.30 -6.98 -1.51
CA LEU A 22 -4.37 -7.97 -1.57
C LEU A 22 -5.46 -7.72 -0.51
N LEU A 23 -5.07 -7.38 0.73
CA LEU A 23 -6.03 -7.04 1.79
C LEU A 23 -6.90 -5.84 1.39
N VAL A 24 -6.28 -4.77 0.87
CA VAL A 24 -7.03 -3.60 0.38
C VAL A 24 -7.91 -3.96 -0.83
N ALA A 25 -7.41 -4.81 -1.73
CA ALA A 25 -8.17 -5.28 -2.89
C ALA A 25 -9.40 -6.14 -2.50
N VAL A 26 -9.31 -6.93 -1.43
CA VAL A 26 -10.43 -7.70 -0.88
C VAL A 26 -11.42 -6.77 -0.19
N GLU A 27 -10.94 -5.85 0.65
CA GLU A 27 -11.77 -4.88 1.37
C GLU A 27 -12.60 -4.04 0.39
N THR A 28 -11.97 -3.52 -0.66
CA THR A 28 -12.63 -2.63 -1.65
C THR A 28 -13.62 -3.33 -2.57
N ARG A 29 -13.59 -4.67 -2.67
CA ARG A 29 -14.49 -5.47 -3.54
C ARG A 29 -15.49 -6.31 -2.75
N GLY A 30 -15.37 -6.36 -1.43
CA GLY A 30 -16.23 -7.13 -0.55
C GLY A 30 -17.68 -6.66 -0.56
N LYS A 31 -18.60 -7.53 -0.14
CA LYS A 31 -19.98 -7.14 0.15
C LYS A 31 -20.03 -6.53 1.54
N HIS A 32 -20.49 -5.28 1.61
CA HIS A 32 -20.51 -4.53 2.86
C HIS A 32 -21.88 -3.92 3.13
N SER A 33 -22.04 -3.35 4.32
CA SER A 33 -23.21 -2.53 4.64
C SER A 33 -23.27 -1.30 3.73
N ARG A 34 -24.44 -0.65 3.66
CA ARG A 34 -24.65 0.55 2.83
C ARG A 34 -23.64 1.67 3.18
N HIS A 35 -23.40 1.91 4.47
CA HIS A 35 -22.47 2.95 4.93
C HIS A 35 -21.04 2.67 4.47
N VAL A 36 -20.56 1.43 4.63
CA VAL A 36 -19.20 1.05 4.22
C VAL A 36 -19.05 1.09 2.70
N THR A 37 -20.06 0.65 1.95
CA THR A 37 -20.04 0.74 0.49
C THR A 37 -19.93 2.19 0.01
N MET A 38 -20.61 3.12 0.69
CA MET A 38 -20.52 4.55 0.39
C MET A 38 -19.13 5.13 0.73
N ALA A 39 -18.54 4.72 1.85
CA ALA A 39 -17.16 5.11 2.21
C ALA A 39 -16.16 4.59 1.16
N ILE A 40 -16.27 3.33 0.74
CA ILE A 40 -15.40 2.74 -0.30
C ILE A 40 -15.58 3.48 -1.63
N ALA A 41 -16.81 3.85 -1.99
CA ALA A 41 -17.07 4.65 -3.19
C ALA A 41 -16.39 6.03 -3.11
N ASP A 42 -16.46 6.71 -1.97
CA ASP A 42 -15.78 8.00 -1.76
C ASP A 42 -14.24 7.86 -1.79
N LEU A 43 -13.73 6.75 -1.25
CA LEU A 43 -12.31 6.41 -1.24
C LEU A 43 -11.74 6.22 -2.66
N ILE A 44 -12.44 5.45 -3.51
CA ILE A 44 -11.90 5.03 -4.81
C ILE A 44 -12.27 6.02 -5.92
N GLN A 45 -13.49 6.56 -5.89
CA GLN A 45 -14.07 7.35 -6.98
C GLN A 45 -14.52 8.75 -6.56
N GLY A 46 -14.57 9.02 -5.25
CA GLY A 46 -15.01 10.31 -4.72
C GLY A 46 -13.87 11.21 -4.28
N GLY A 47 -14.07 11.88 -3.14
CA GLY A 47 -13.22 12.95 -2.64
C GLY A 47 -11.80 12.52 -2.26
N GLN A 48 -11.57 11.23 -1.99
CA GLN A 48 -10.25 10.74 -1.57
C GLN A 48 -9.49 9.96 -2.66
N GLN A 49 -10.00 9.94 -3.90
CA GLN A 49 -9.41 9.16 -4.99
C GLN A 49 -7.94 9.49 -5.28
N GLU A 50 -7.51 10.74 -5.06
CA GLU A 50 -6.13 11.15 -5.32
C GLU A 50 -5.17 10.52 -4.31
N LEU A 51 -5.53 10.52 -3.04
CA LEU A 51 -4.76 9.86 -1.99
C LEU A 51 -4.74 8.34 -2.19
N PHE A 52 -5.86 7.76 -2.63
CA PHE A 52 -5.90 6.35 -3.00
C PHE A 52 -4.96 6.03 -4.17
N LYS A 53 -4.92 6.87 -5.21
CA LYS A 53 -3.96 6.74 -6.33
C LYS A 53 -2.51 6.92 -5.88
N ILE A 54 -2.24 7.84 -4.95
CA ILE A 54 -0.92 8.00 -4.34
C ILE A 54 -0.52 6.72 -3.61
N TRP A 55 -1.42 6.08 -2.86
CA TRP A 55 -1.14 4.78 -2.26
C TRP A 55 -0.87 3.69 -3.30
N VAL A 56 -1.70 3.58 -4.35
CA VAL A 56 -1.46 2.59 -5.43
C VAL A 56 -0.07 2.77 -6.03
N PHE A 57 0.36 4.02 -6.27
CA PHE A 57 1.66 4.29 -6.86
C PHE A 57 2.81 4.19 -5.84
N ALA A 58 2.84 5.04 -4.82
CA ALA A 58 3.94 5.14 -3.86
C ALA A 58 3.91 4.03 -2.82
N GLY A 59 2.73 3.54 -2.45
CA GLY A 59 2.53 2.51 -1.44
C GLY A 59 2.65 1.09 -1.95
N VAL A 60 2.51 0.87 -3.27
CA VAL A 60 2.53 -0.48 -3.88
C VAL A 60 3.44 -0.52 -5.09
N ALA A 61 3.12 0.18 -6.18
CA ALA A 61 3.80 -0.02 -7.47
C ALA A 61 5.30 0.35 -7.45
N ALA A 62 5.64 1.53 -6.91
CA ALA A 62 7.02 2.00 -6.81
C ALA A 62 7.91 1.12 -5.91
N PRO A 63 7.54 0.81 -4.66
CA PRO A 63 8.35 -0.05 -3.80
C PRO A 63 8.44 -1.48 -4.35
N PHE A 64 7.38 -2.00 -4.97
CA PHE A 64 7.40 -3.31 -5.63
C PHE A 64 8.42 -3.33 -6.78
N ALA A 65 8.38 -2.32 -7.66
CA ALA A 65 9.31 -2.22 -8.78
C ALA A 65 10.77 -2.08 -8.31
N LEU A 66 11.03 -1.24 -7.31
CA LEU A 66 12.37 -1.06 -6.74
C LEU A 66 12.94 -2.36 -6.20
N LEU A 67 12.17 -3.10 -5.39
CA LEU A 67 12.62 -4.36 -4.80
C LEU A 67 12.76 -5.46 -5.85
N LEU A 68 11.81 -5.58 -6.79
CA LEU A 68 11.87 -6.60 -7.83
C LEU A 68 13.09 -6.38 -8.74
N VAL A 69 13.36 -5.14 -9.16
CA VAL A 69 14.54 -4.83 -9.99
C VAL A 69 15.83 -5.11 -9.22
N ALA A 70 15.91 -4.72 -7.94
CA ALA A 70 17.07 -4.99 -7.10
C ALA A 70 17.36 -6.51 -7.01
N LEU A 71 16.32 -7.30 -6.73
CA LEU A 71 16.42 -8.76 -6.67
C LEU A 71 16.84 -9.39 -8.01
N LEU A 72 16.28 -8.93 -9.13
CA LEU A 72 16.61 -9.44 -10.47
C LEU A 72 18.05 -9.11 -10.90
N LEU A 73 18.60 -7.99 -10.41
CA LEU A 73 19.98 -7.59 -10.67
C LEU A 73 20.97 -8.17 -9.65
N GLY A 74 20.50 -8.89 -8.64
CA GLY A 74 21.32 -9.36 -7.52
C GLY A 74 21.83 -8.24 -6.60
N ASP A 75 21.21 -7.06 -6.67
CA ASP A 75 21.53 -5.91 -5.82
C ASP A 75 20.86 -6.07 -4.44
N ASN A 76 21.60 -6.71 -3.54
CA ASN A 76 21.22 -6.85 -2.13
C ASN A 76 21.64 -5.63 -1.30
N GLY A 77 21.92 -4.49 -1.95
CA GLY A 77 22.28 -3.24 -1.30
C GLY A 77 21.16 -2.65 -0.44
N THR A 78 21.54 -1.77 0.47
CA THR A 78 20.61 -1.12 1.40
C THR A 78 19.80 0.00 0.75
N ILE A 79 20.30 0.60 -0.33
CA ILE A 79 19.68 1.78 -0.96
C ILE A 79 18.32 1.44 -1.60
N PRO A 80 18.17 0.41 -2.46
CA PRO A 80 16.87 0.09 -3.04
C PRO A 80 15.82 -0.25 -1.98
N ALA A 81 16.22 -1.02 -0.96
CA ALA A 81 15.35 -1.38 0.16
C ALA A 81 14.93 -0.16 0.99
N ALA A 82 15.84 0.78 1.25
CA ALA A 82 15.53 2.01 1.98
C ALA A 82 14.56 2.91 1.20
N LEU A 83 14.80 3.10 -0.11
CA LEU A 83 13.89 3.88 -0.97
C LEU A 83 12.51 3.22 -1.07
N ALA A 84 12.46 1.90 -1.21
CA ALA A 84 11.21 1.15 -1.17
C ALA A 84 10.49 1.33 0.18
N GLY A 85 11.23 1.28 1.30
CA GLY A 85 10.69 1.51 2.65
C GLY A 85 10.05 2.88 2.79
N VAL A 86 10.76 3.94 2.41
CA VAL A 86 10.25 5.32 2.47
C VAL A 86 9.03 5.49 1.56
N SER A 87 9.08 4.96 0.33
CA SER A 87 7.95 5.01 -0.59
C SER A 87 6.72 4.32 0.00
N ALA A 88 6.89 3.08 0.49
CA ALA A 88 5.81 2.29 1.06
C ALA A 88 5.15 2.99 2.26
N LEU A 89 5.95 3.57 3.16
CA LEU A 89 5.45 4.33 4.31
C LEU A 89 4.68 5.58 3.88
N GLY A 90 5.20 6.33 2.90
CA GLY A 90 4.52 7.52 2.37
C GLY A 90 3.18 7.18 1.72
N GLY A 91 3.13 6.09 0.94
CA GLY A 91 1.89 5.61 0.34
C GLY A 91 0.90 5.08 1.39
N LEU A 92 1.37 4.35 2.41
CA LEU A 92 0.53 3.86 3.50
C LEU A 92 -0.12 5.02 4.28
N LEU A 93 0.66 6.07 4.59
CA LEU A 93 0.14 7.28 5.23
C LEU A 93 -0.95 7.94 4.37
N ALA A 94 -0.77 8.00 3.05
CA ALA A 94 -1.78 8.52 2.14
C ALA A 94 -3.06 7.68 2.18
N TYR A 95 -2.95 6.34 2.20
CA TYR A 95 -4.08 5.43 2.31
C TYR A 95 -4.84 5.59 3.62
N GLU A 96 -4.14 5.61 4.76
CA GLU A 96 -4.78 5.75 6.08
C GLU A 96 -5.55 7.06 6.19
N ASN A 97 -4.95 8.16 5.73
CA ASN A 97 -5.61 9.46 5.70
C ASN A 97 -6.85 9.44 4.79
N ALA A 98 -6.76 8.83 3.61
CA ALA A 98 -7.89 8.66 2.71
C ALA A 98 -9.00 7.81 3.33
N TYR A 99 -8.64 6.69 3.95
CA TYR A 99 -9.56 5.73 4.56
C TYR A 99 -10.37 6.36 5.70
N VAL A 100 -9.70 7.09 6.59
CA VAL A 100 -10.37 7.80 7.70
C VAL A 100 -11.33 8.87 7.17
N ARG A 101 -10.88 9.69 6.21
CA ARG A 101 -11.71 10.77 5.63
C ARG A 101 -12.93 10.23 4.90
N ALA A 102 -12.76 9.16 4.14
CA ALA A 102 -13.84 8.50 3.42
C ALA A 102 -14.87 7.88 4.38
N GLY A 103 -14.44 7.36 5.54
CA GLY A 103 -15.37 6.90 6.59
C GLY A 103 -16.15 8.06 7.23
N GLN A 104 -15.51 9.21 7.40
CA GLN A 104 -16.12 10.40 8.01
C GLN A 104 -17.04 11.18 7.05
N SER A 105 -16.94 10.99 5.74
CA SER A 105 -17.78 11.68 4.76
C SER A 105 -19.17 11.04 4.58
N VAL A 106 -19.41 9.86 5.16
CA VAL A 106 -20.68 9.13 5.04
C VAL A 106 -21.77 9.72 5.96
N PRO A 107 -22.96 10.08 5.43
CA PRO A 107 -24.08 10.55 6.25
C PRO A 107 -24.60 9.49 7.23
N LEU A 108 -24.97 9.93 8.43
CA LEU A 108 -25.49 9.07 9.51
C LEU A 108 -27.02 8.86 9.45
N SER A 109 -27.70 9.49 8.49
CA SER A 109 -29.16 9.52 8.33
C SER A 109 -29.66 8.65 7.19
#